data_AF-A0A0J9XIU4-F1
#
_entry.id   AF-A0A0J9XIU4-F1
#
_cell.length_a   1.000
_cell.length_b   1.000
_cell.length_c   1.000
_cell.angle_alpha   90.00
_cell.angle_beta   90.00
_cell.angle_gamma   90.00
#
_symmetry.space_group_name_H-M   'P 1'
#
loop_
_entity.id
_entity.type
_entity.pdbx_description
1 polymer ?
#
loop_
_entity_poly.entity_id
_entity_poly.type
_entity_poly.pdbx_seq_one_letter_code
_entity_poly.pdbx_strand_id
1 'polypeptide(L)'
;MSTTLLPPDNVLSPSQFAGNEEDADAAPRTERIITTTSRQRRHLLIPPLNFALVADDVYRSGHPLEINYPFLEHLSLKTIVYIGDRSDTDNAEYRAWALDHGITWLHFDAKSAKEPFIENDREVIRNTLEIILDRRNLPVLVHSNKGKHRVGVLVGVMRTLIQGWSLATIFDEYIKFANGKGDADLEFIEMFDEPVEYDIRYAPSFLNIS
;
A
#
# COMPACT_ATOMS: atom_id res chain seq x y z
N MET A 1 -44.40 -25.20 -55.77
CA MET A 1 -44.49 -24.79 -57.18
C MET A 1 -45.92 -24.40 -57.48
N SER A 2 -46.20 -23.10 -57.58
CA SER A 2 -47.32 -22.53 -58.36
C SER A 2 -47.11 -21.01 -58.47
N THR A 3 -46.73 -20.60 -59.68
CA THR A 3 -47.03 -19.39 -60.51
C THR A 3 -47.73 -18.20 -59.82
N THR A 4 -47.43 -16.90 -60.02
CA THR A 4 -47.48 -16.06 -61.26
C THR A 4 -47.08 -14.60 -60.82
N LEU A 5 -46.10 -13.87 -61.39
CA LEU A 5 -46.18 -12.85 -62.50
C LEU A 5 -47.46 -11.96 -62.42
N LEU A 6 -47.51 -10.61 -62.48
CA LEU A 6 -46.74 -9.47 -63.04
C LEU A 6 -47.28 -8.11 -62.47
N PRO A 7 -46.70 -6.92 -62.80
CA PRO A 7 -46.86 -5.57 -62.17
C PRO A 7 -47.92 -4.71 -62.95
N PRO A 8 -48.03 -3.34 -62.96
CA PRO A 8 -47.08 -2.18 -62.81
C PRO A 8 -47.58 -1.12 -61.77
N ASP A 9 -46.85 -0.06 -61.39
CA ASP A 9 -46.68 1.26 -62.05
C ASP A 9 -45.54 2.03 -61.33
N ASN A 10 -44.48 2.50 -61.99
CA ASN A 10 -44.34 3.83 -62.62
C ASN A 10 -44.70 4.97 -61.64
N VAL A 11 -43.81 5.88 -61.20
CA VAL A 11 -43.25 7.00 -61.99
C VAL A 11 -42.28 7.84 -61.09
N LEU A 12 -41.05 8.01 -61.60
CA LEU A 12 -40.15 9.19 -61.65
C LEU A 12 -39.72 10.04 -60.41
N SER A 13 -38.39 10.25 -60.36
CA SER A 13 -37.63 11.42 -59.85
C SER A 13 -37.78 12.62 -60.83
N PRO A 14 -37.39 13.92 -60.57
CA PRO A 14 -36.02 14.32 -60.17
C PRO A 14 -35.85 15.68 -59.42
N SER A 15 -34.58 15.91 -59.09
CA SER A 15 -33.90 17.11 -58.62
C SER A 15 -34.09 18.41 -59.43
N GLN A 16 -33.78 19.53 -58.75
CA GLN A 16 -33.36 20.87 -59.20
C GLN A 16 -34.43 21.98 -59.18
N PHE A 17 -34.29 22.91 -58.23
CA PHE A 17 -34.45 24.35 -58.45
C PHE A 17 -33.52 25.12 -57.52
N ALA A 18 -32.80 26.09 -58.10
CA ALA A 18 -31.91 27.03 -57.46
C ALA A 18 -32.69 28.26 -56.97
N GLY A 19 -32.19 28.93 -55.91
CA GLY A 19 -32.66 30.24 -55.45
C GLY A 19 -31.75 30.77 -54.34
N ASN A 20 -31.15 31.94 -54.59
CA ASN A 20 -30.21 32.68 -53.74
C ASN A 20 -30.93 33.50 -52.65
N GLU A 21 -30.26 33.74 -51.53
CA GLU A 21 -30.29 34.97 -50.69
C GLU A 21 -29.12 34.86 -49.69
N GLU A 22 -28.02 35.57 -49.92
CA GLU A 22 -27.59 36.79 -49.20
C GLU A 22 -27.41 36.61 -47.69
N ASP A 23 -26.16 36.57 -47.21
CA ASP A 23 -25.65 37.68 -46.38
C ASP A 23 -24.13 37.59 -46.11
N ALA A 24 -23.56 38.78 -45.95
CA ALA A 24 -22.15 39.08 -45.79
C ALA A 24 -21.57 38.67 -44.43
N ASP A 25 -20.31 38.23 -44.45
CA ASP A 25 -19.17 38.81 -43.71
C ASP A 25 -18.17 37.72 -43.29
N ALA A 26 -16.97 37.78 -43.87
CA ALA A 26 -15.94 36.77 -43.74
C ALA A 26 -15.02 37.10 -42.55
N ALA A 27 -15.31 36.51 -41.40
CA ALA A 27 -14.36 36.46 -40.28
C ALA A 27 -13.32 35.34 -40.51
N PRO A 28 -12.02 35.55 -40.22
CA PRO A 28 -11.01 34.53 -40.44
C PRO A 28 -11.22 33.34 -39.50
N ARG A 29 -11.40 32.15 -40.07
CA ARG A 29 -11.38 30.88 -39.33
C ARG A 29 -10.02 30.71 -38.68
N THR A 30 -9.94 31.08 -37.40
CA THR A 30 -8.81 30.72 -36.54
C THR A 30 -8.85 29.20 -36.37
N GLU A 31 -7.97 28.49 -37.06
CA GLU A 31 -7.67 27.10 -36.76
C GLU A 31 -7.25 27.02 -35.28
N ARG A 32 -8.14 26.50 -34.44
CA ARG A 32 -7.75 26.11 -33.08
C ARG A 32 -6.79 24.94 -33.24
N ILE A 33 -5.50 25.24 -33.19
CA ILE A 33 -4.46 24.25 -32.93
C ILE A 33 -4.84 23.61 -31.59
N ILE A 34 -5.41 22.40 -31.65
CA ILE A 34 -5.54 21.55 -30.47
C ILE A 34 -4.11 21.17 -30.13
N THR A 35 -3.45 22.03 -29.34
CA THR A 35 -2.18 21.73 -28.73
C THR A 35 -2.47 20.51 -27.89
N THR A 36 -2.03 19.35 -28.36
CA THR A 36 -2.17 18.09 -27.65
C THR A 36 -1.18 18.21 -26.49
N THR A 37 -1.61 18.88 -25.42
CA THR A 37 -0.84 18.99 -24.18
C THR A 37 -0.49 17.56 -23.82
N SER A 38 0.80 17.24 -23.84
CA SER A 38 1.29 15.93 -23.44
C SER A 38 0.72 15.66 -22.06
N ARG A 39 -0.27 14.77 -21.97
CA ARG A 39 -0.81 14.31 -20.70
C ARG A 39 0.38 13.65 -20.01
N GLN A 40 1.04 14.37 -19.10
CA GLN A 40 2.06 13.80 -18.23
C GLN A 40 1.43 12.52 -17.68
N ARG A 41 1.99 11.37 -18.04
CA ARG A 41 1.57 10.10 -17.47
C ARG A 41 1.81 10.24 -15.98
N ARG A 42 0.76 10.48 -15.19
CA ARG A 42 0.84 10.36 -13.73
C ARG A 42 1.37 8.96 -13.48
N HIS A 43 2.60 8.86 -12.98
CA HIS A 43 3.17 7.58 -12.63
C HIS A 43 2.26 6.97 -11.57
N LEU A 44 1.71 5.79 -11.86
CA LEU A 44 0.75 5.16 -10.98
C LEU A 44 1.54 4.59 -9.80
N LEU A 45 1.47 5.26 -8.64
CA LEU A 45 2.13 4.78 -7.44
C LEU A 45 1.29 3.67 -6.81
N ILE A 46 1.87 2.48 -6.70
CA ILE A 46 1.18 1.29 -6.19
C ILE A 46 1.77 0.97 -4.80
N PRO A 47 1.02 1.19 -3.71
CA PRO A 47 1.49 0.79 -2.40
C PRO A 47 1.62 -0.73 -2.31
N PRO A 48 2.53 -1.26 -1.46
CA PRO A 48 2.61 -2.68 -1.19
C PRO A 48 1.29 -3.24 -0.62
N LEU A 49 1.13 -4.56 -0.69
CA LEU A 49 0.01 -5.27 -0.07
C LEU A 49 -0.13 -4.85 1.40
N ASN A 50 -1.36 -4.63 1.90
CA ASN A 50 -1.61 -4.30 3.31
C ASN A 50 -0.83 -3.08 3.84
N PHE A 51 -0.43 -2.16 2.96
CA PHE A 51 0.24 -0.93 3.38
C PHE A 51 -0.68 -0.02 4.20
N ALA A 52 -0.18 0.49 5.33
CA ALA A 52 -0.87 1.51 6.13
C ALA A 52 0.11 2.29 7.01
N LEU A 53 -0.29 3.51 7.40
CA LEU A 53 0.33 4.27 8.48
C LEU A 53 -0.11 3.67 9.83
N VAL A 54 0.84 3.36 10.70
CA VAL A 54 0.60 2.85 12.06
C VAL A 54 0.61 4.00 13.06
N ALA A 55 1.67 4.81 13.01
CA ALA A 55 1.89 6.02 13.77
C ALA A 55 2.74 6.98 12.93
N ASP A 56 2.99 8.19 13.42
CA ASP A 56 3.83 9.17 12.72
C ASP A 56 5.18 8.54 12.32
N ASP A 57 5.48 8.55 11.02
CA ASP A 57 6.68 7.97 10.41
C ASP A 57 6.87 6.44 10.63
N VAL A 58 5.83 5.73 11.07
CA VAL A 58 5.82 4.26 11.22
C VAL A 58 4.81 3.66 10.25
N TYR A 59 5.30 2.88 9.30
CA TYR A 59 4.48 2.22 8.28
C TYR A 59 4.48 0.71 8.45
N ARG A 60 3.39 0.07 8.06
CA ARG A 60 3.27 -1.39 7.94
C ARG A 60 3.03 -1.80 6.50
N SER A 61 3.46 -3.00 6.11
CA SER A 61 2.98 -3.66 4.88
C SER A 61 3.20 -5.17 4.85
N GLY A 62 2.74 -5.81 3.78
CA GLY A 62 3.27 -7.06 3.25
C GLY A 62 4.55 -6.86 2.45
N HIS A 63 5.07 -7.94 1.88
CA HIS A 63 6.38 -7.93 1.22
C HIS A 63 6.33 -7.06 -0.05
N PRO A 64 7.16 -6.00 -0.15
CA PRO A 64 7.18 -5.14 -1.32
C PRO A 64 7.73 -5.85 -2.56
N LEU A 65 7.11 -5.54 -3.70
CA LEU A 65 7.58 -5.94 -5.03
C LEU A 65 8.14 -4.72 -5.76
N GLU A 66 8.90 -4.93 -6.84
CA GLU A 66 9.52 -3.83 -7.61
C GLU A 66 8.52 -2.76 -8.07
N ILE A 67 7.30 -3.17 -8.41
CA ILE A 67 6.20 -2.25 -8.79
C ILE A 67 5.83 -1.27 -7.66
N ASN A 68 6.20 -1.57 -6.42
CA ASN A 68 5.97 -0.73 -5.25
C ASN A 68 7.12 0.24 -4.95
N TYR A 69 8.32 0.05 -5.51
CA TYR A 69 9.50 0.86 -5.16
C TYR A 69 9.29 2.35 -5.43
N PRO A 70 8.70 2.78 -6.56
CA PRO A 70 8.40 4.20 -6.76
C PRO A 70 7.49 4.77 -5.67
N PHE A 71 6.56 3.99 -5.11
CA PHE A 71 5.75 4.45 -3.98
C PHE A 71 6.58 4.57 -2.69
N LEU A 72 7.45 3.60 -2.41
CA LEU A 72 8.30 3.60 -1.21
C LEU A 72 9.33 4.73 -1.21
N GLU A 73 9.86 5.10 -2.39
CA GLU A 73 10.77 6.24 -2.55
C GLU A 73 10.14 7.55 -2.07
N HIS A 74 8.83 7.72 -2.24
CA HIS A 74 8.11 8.92 -1.78
C HIS A 74 8.01 8.99 -0.25
N LEU A 75 8.16 7.86 0.46
CA LEU A 75 8.14 7.85 1.93
C LEU A 75 9.49 8.28 2.52
N SER A 76 10.56 8.35 1.73
CA SER A 76 11.92 8.69 2.21
C SER A 76 12.32 7.86 3.43
N LEU A 77 12.08 6.54 3.36
CA LEU A 77 12.36 5.61 4.46
C LEU A 77 13.84 5.68 4.87
N LYS A 78 14.10 5.63 6.17
CA LYS A 78 15.46 5.44 6.70
C LYS A 78 15.74 3.99 7.05
N THR A 79 14.69 3.26 7.43
CA THR A 79 14.83 1.88 7.91
C THR A 79 13.72 1.00 7.35
N ILE A 80 14.08 -0.22 6.94
CA ILE A 80 13.15 -1.30 6.65
C ILE A 80 13.44 -2.43 7.63
N VAL A 81 12.38 -2.87 8.33
CA VAL A 81 12.42 -4.06 9.19
C VAL A 81 11.59 -5.16 8.54
N TYR A 82 12.26 -6.23 8.13
CA TYR A 82 11.63 -7.43 7.60
C TYR A 82 11.55 -8.51 8.68
N ILE A 83 10.33 -8.94 9.00
CA ILE A 83 10.04 -10.01 9.95
C ILE A 83 9.48 -11.22 9.17
N GLY A 84 10.33 -12.21 8.90
CA GLY A 84 9.88 -13.40 8.19
C GLY A 84 10.94 -14.44 7.88
N ASP A 85 10.58 -15.39 7.04
CA ASP A 85 11.28 -16.66 6.81
C ASP A 85 11.93 -16.76 5.42
N ARG A 86 11.68 -15.80 4.53
CA ARG A 86 12.42 -15.66 3.26
C ARG A 86 13.90 -15.43 3.55
N SER A 87 14.74 -16.19 2.87
CA SER A 87 16.19 -16.10 3.02
C SER A 87 16.73 -14.77 2.50
N ASP A 88 17.96 -14.43 2.88
CA ASP A 88 18.68 -13.29 2.31
C ASP A 88 18.85 -13.42 0.79
N THR A 89 18.93 -14.65 0.27
CA THR A 89 18.97 -14.90 -1.17
C THR A 89 17.64 -14.61 -1.84
N ASP A 90 16.51 -14.94 -1.21
CA ASP A 90 15.17 -14.61 -1.74
C ASP A 90 14.90 -13.11 -1.74
N ASN A 91 15.54 -12.38 -0.83
CA ASN A 91 15.41 -10.93 -0.67
C ASN A 91 16.56 -10.14 -1.32
N ALA A 92 17.46 -10.79 -2.08
CA ALA A 92 18.72 -10.17 -2.51
C ALA A 92 18.50 -8.88 -3.32
N GLU A 93 17.58 -8.89 -4.29
CA GLU A 93 17.26 -7.75 -5.14
C GLU A 93 16.62 -6.61 -4.34
N TYR A 94 15.65 -6.92 -3.50
CA TYR A 94 14.97 -5.94 -2.66
C TYR A 94 15.90 -5.32 -1.61
N ARG A 95 16.77 -6.14 -1.00
CA ARG A 95 17.81 -5.67 -0.09
C ARG A 95 18.82 -4.78 -0.80
N ALA A 96 19.26 -5.17 -2.01
CA ALA A 96 20.16 -4.35 -2.81
C ALA A 96 19.53 -2.99 -3.15
N TRP A 97 18.27 -2.98 -3.56
CA TRP A 97 17.51 -1.74 -3.79
C TRP A 97 17.46 -0.88 -2.53
N ALA A 98 17.13 -1.46 -1.36
CA ALA A 98 17.06 -0.71 -0.11
C ALA A 98 18.41 -0.05 0.24
N LEU A 99 19.52 -0.80 0.11
CA LEU A 99 20.85 -0.30 0.40
C LEU A 99 21.30 0.80 -0.59
N ASP A 100 20.96 0.68 -1.87
CA ASP A 100 21.24 1.71 -2.89
C ASP A 100 20.53 3.05 -2.59
N HIS A 101 19.36 2.98 -1.96
CA HIS A 101 18.59 4.14 -1.52
C HIS A 101 19.00 4.66 -0.13
N GLY A 102 20.08 4.12 0.46
CA GLY A 102 20.56 4.51 1.78
C GLY A 102 19.65 4.05 2.93
N ILE A 103 18.81 3.05 2.70
CA ILE A 103 17.87 2.51 3.70
C ILE A 103 18.58 1.43 4.52
N THR A 104 18.50 1.54 5.84
CA THR A 104 18.99 0.52 6.76
C THR A 104 18.10 -0.71 6.68
N TRP A 105 18.70 -1.86 6.35
CA TRP A 105 18.00 -3.14 6.23
C TRP A 105 18.19 -3.99 7.49
N LEU A 106 17.08 -4.30 8.17
CA LEU A 106 17.06 -5.18 9.35
C LEU A 106 16.18 -6.38 9.06
N HIS A 107 16.71 -7.59 9.25
CA HIS A 107 16.00 -8.84 9.01
C HIS A 107 15.97 -9.67 10.30
N PHE A 108 14.76 -10.00 10.76
CA PHE A 108 14.51 -10.96 11.84
C PHE A 108 13.90 -12.23 11.25
N ASP A 109 14.63 -13.35 11.36
CA ASP A 109 14.12 -14.66 10.96
C ASP A 109 13.01 -15.07 11.93
N ALA A 110 11.78 -15.10 11.41
CA ALA A 110 10.61 -15.44 12.19
C ALA A 110 9.74 -16.39 11.37
N LYS A 111 9.50 -17.60 11.90
CA LYS A 111 8.55 -18.54 11.30
C LYS A 111 7.12 -18.00 11.41
N SER A 112 6.24 -18.50 10.55
CA SER A 112 4.82 -18.17 10.70
C SER A 112 4.29 -18.93 11.92
N ALA A 113 3.60 -18.23 12.81
CA ALA A 113 2.88 -18.86 13.90
C ALA A 113 1.96 -19.96 13.34
N LYS A 114 1.98 -21.12 13.97
CA LYS A 114 1.18 -22.29 13.62
C LYS A 114 0.76 -22.97 14.91
N GLU A 115 -0.52 -22.91 15.19
CA GLU A 115 -1.09 -23.65 16.30
C GLU A 115 -0.90 -25.16 16.11
N PRO A 116 -0.67 -25.91 17.20
CA PRO A 116 -0.57 -25.45 18.60
C PRO A 116 0.87 -25.23 19.10
N PHE A 117 1.89 -25.25 18.22
CA PHE A 117 3.29 -25.41 18.66
C PHE A 117 4.26 -24.28 18.28
N ILE A 118 3.85 -23.38 17.39
CA ILE A 118 4.71 -22.29 16.92
C ILE A 118 4.00 -20.98 17.22
N GLU A 119 4.52 -20.26 18.22
CA GLU A 119 4.08 -18.93 18.60
C GLU A 119 4.95 -17.85 17.94
N ASN A 120 4.56 -16.59 18.11
CA ASN A 120 5.41 -15.46 17.71
C ASN A 120 6.61 -15.36 18.67
N ASP A 121 7.73 -14.87 18.15
CA ASP A 121 8.95 -14.70 18.95
C ASP A 121 8.90 -13.36 19.69
N ARG A 122 8.88 -13.42 21.02
CA ARG A 122 8.82 -12.22 21.87
C ARG A 122 10.05 -11.33 21.72
N GLU A 123 11.23 -11.93 21.57
CA GLU A 123 12.48 -11.18 21.41
C GLU A 123 12.47 -10.38 20.11
N VAL A 124 11.97 -10.98 19.02
CA VAL A 124 11.83 -10.29 17.72
C VAL A 124 10.86 -9.11 17.82
N ILE A 125 9.73 -9.29 18.50
CA ILE A 125 8.75 -8.21 18.71
C ILE A 125 9.38 -7.10 19.55
N ARG A 126 10.00 -7.43 20.69
CA ARG A 126 10.69 -6.46 21.57
C ARG A 126 11.76 -5.68 20.80
N ASN A 127 12.71 -6.36 20.17
CA ASN A 127 13.78 -5.73 19.39
C ASN A 127 13.24 -4.79 18.30
N THR A 128 12.14 -5.19 17.63
CA THR A 128 11.52 -4.33 16.61
C THR A 128 10.87 -3.08 17.23
N LEU A 129 10.23 -3.20 18.39
CA LEU A 129 9.67 -2.05 19.10
C LEU A 129 10.77 -1.07 19.52
N GLU A 130 11.91 -1.55 20.00
CA GLU A 130 13.06 -0.71 20.37
C GLU A 130 13.59 0.08 19.16
N ILE A 131 13.61 -0.54 17.97
CA ILE A 131 13.96 0.16 16.72
C ILE A 131 12.94 1.26 16.39
N ILE A 132 11.63 0.98 16.52
CA ILE A 132 10.54 1.93 16.25
C ILE A 132 10.56 3.09 17.25
N LEU A 133 10.94 2.84 18.50
CA LEU A 133 11.00 3.82 19.57
C LEU A 133 12.24 4.73 19.52
N ASP A 134 13.05 4.62 18.47
CA ASP A 134 14.17 5.52 18.20
C ASP A 134 13.93 6.32 16.93
N ARG A 135 13.65 7.62 17.07
CA ARG A 135 13.38 8.57 15.98
C ARG A 135 14.50 8.68 14.95
N ARG A 136 15.71 8.20 15.26
CA ARG A 136 16.81 8.15 14.29
C ARG A 136 16.53 7.13 13.18
N ASN A 137 15.74 6.10 13.48
CA ASN A 137 15.32 5.06 12.54
C ASN A 137 14.08 5.44 11.71
N LEU A 138 13.42 6.56 12.03
CA LEU A 138 12.20 7.00 11.36
C LEU A 138 12.49 7.91 10.15
N PRO A 139 11.78 7.78 9.02
CA PRO A 139 10.62 6.89 8.82
C PRO A 139 10.97 5.41 8.60
N VAL A 140 10.18 4.54 9.21
CA VAL A 140 10.40 3.08 9.20
C VAL A 140 9.26 2.35 8.53
N LEU A 141 9.58 1.38 7.68
CA LEU A 141 8.63 0.39 7.17
C LEU A 141 8.87 -0.94 7.84
N VAL A 142 7.87 -1.46 8.54
CA VAL A 142 7.89 -2.83 9.05
C VAL A 142 6.99 -3.72 8.20
N HIS A 143 7.54 -4.83 7.71
CA HIS A 143 6.77 -5.75 6.91
C HIS A 143 7.09 -7.22 7.18
N SER A 144 6.17 -8.07 6.76
CA SER A 144 6.34 -9.53 6.70
C SER A 144 5.94 -10.01 5.30
N ASN A 145 5.69 -11.31 5.11
CA ASN A 145 5.23 -11.83 3.82
C ASN A 145 3.91 -11.17 3.35
N LYS A 146 2.90 -11.13 4.21
CA LYS A 146 1.56 -10.58 3.88
C LYS A 146 1.17 -9.36 4.72
N GLY A 147 1.99 -8.98 5.70
CA GLY A 147 1.66 -7.85 6.59
C GLY A 147 0.45 -8.12 7.47
N LYS A 148 0.20 -9.40 7.80
CA LYS A 148 -0.96 -9.87 8.57
C LYS A 148 -0.59 -10.20 10.01
N HIS A 149 -0.15 -11.44 10.24
CA HIS A 149 0.12 -12.01 11.56
C HIS A 149 1.30 -11.33 12.27
N ARG A 150 2.55 -11.58 11.85
CA ARG A 150 3.76 -11.05 12.50
C ARG A 150 3.74 -9.52 12.71
N VAL A 151 3.35 -8.77 11.67
CA VAL A 151 3.25 -7.31 11.74
C VAL A 151 2.02 -6.87 12.52
N GLY A 152 0.90 -7.60 12.44
CA GLY A 152 -0.30 -7.31 13.21
C GLY A 152 -0.09 -7.52 14.69
N VAL A 153 0.65 -8.55 15.08
CA VAL A 153 1.07 -8.81 16.46
C VAL A 153 1.98 -7.69 16.96
N LEU A 154 3.02 -7.34 16.20
CA LEU A 154 3.88 -6.21 16.54
C LEU A 154 3.09 -4.91 16.76
N VAL A 155 2.21 -4.58 15.82
CA VAL A 155 1.37 -3.36 15.91
C VAL A 155 0.44 -3.47 17.11
N GLY A 156 -0.17 -4.63 17.35
CA GLY A 156 -1.04 -4.86 18.51
C GLY A 156 -0.31 -4.64 19.83
N VAL A 157 0.90 -5.22 19.98
CA VAL A 157 1.74 -5.01 21.16
C VAL A 157 2.15 -3.54 21.30
N MET A 158 2.47 -2.85 20.20
CA MET A 158 2.73 -1.41 20.21
C MET A 158 1.51 -0.63 20.72
N ARG A 159 0.30 -0.95 20.26
CA ARG A 159 -0.94 -0.31 20.73
C ARG A 159 -1.15 -0.55 22.24
N THR A 160 -0.88 -1.77 22.72
CA THR A 160 -1.02 -2.14 24.13
C THR A 160 -0.01 -1.39 25.00
N LEU A 161 1.28 -1.56 24.74
CA LEU A 161 2.35 -1.11 25.65
C LEU A 161 2.67 0.38 25.54
N ILE A 162 2.67 0.92 24.32
CA ILE A 162 3.18 2.28 24.06
C ILE A 162 2.04 3.30 24.03
N GLN A 163 0.88 2.91 23.52
CA GLN A 163 -0.25 3.84 23.30
C GLN A 163 -1.41 3.63 24.28
N GLY A 164 -1.41 2.54 25.06
CA GLY A 164 -2.43 2.27 26.08
C GLY A 164 -3.84 2.09 25.52
N TRP A 165 -3.97 1.52 24.32
CA TRP A 165 -5.30 1.26 23.73
C TRP A 165 -6.02 0.11 24.45
N SER A 166 -7.35 0.11 24.39
CA SER A 166 -8.14 -1.02 24.90
C SER A 166 -7.98 -2.26 24.01
N LEU A 167 -7.90 -3.46 24.59
CA LEU A 167 -7.78 -4.72 23.84
C LEU A 167 -8.87 -4.88 22.77
N ALA A 168 -10.10 -4.42 23.04
CA ALA A 168 -11.19 -4.47 22.07
C ALA A 168 -10.86 -3.71 20.77
N THR A 169 -10.28 -2.52 20.88
CA THR A 169 -9.87 -1.71 19.71
C THR A 169 -8.66 -2.31 19.02
N ILE A 170 -7.72 -2.85 19.79
CA ILE A 170 -6.52 -3.50 19.25
C ILE A 170 -6.89 -4.73 18.43
N PHE A 171 -7.80 -5.56 18.94
CA PHE A 171 -8.27 -6.76 18.26
C PHE A 171 -9.06 -6.42 16.98
N ASP A 172 -9.86 -5.36 17.00
CA ASP A 172 -10.56 -4.87 15.80
C ASP A 172 -9.56 -4.41 14.71
N GLU A 173 -8.53 -3.64 15.07
CA GLU A 173 -7.46 -3.26 14.14
C GLU A 173 -6.73 -4.50 13.60
N TYR A 174 -6.36 -5.44 14.46
CA TYR A 174 -5.71 -6.67 14.05
C TYR A 174 -6.56 -7.46 13.04
N ILE A 175 -7.84 -7.72 13.35
CA ILE A 175 -8.74 -8.53 12.50
C ILE A 175 -8.91 -7.88 11.12
N LYS A 176 -9.01 -6.55 11.08
CA LYS A 176 -9.11 -5.78 9.83
C LYS A 176 -7.92 -6.04 8.89
N PHE A 177 -6.69 -6.10 9.41
CA PHE A 177 -5.51 -6.35 8.59
C PHE A 177 -5.23 -7.85 8.34
N ALA A 178 -5.55 -8.71 9.31
CA ALA A 178 -5.39 -10.16 9.18
C ALA A 178 -6.38 -10.78 8.19
N ASN A 179 -7.56 -10.16 8.02
CA ASN A 179 -8.67 -10.66 7.21
C ASN A 179 -9.13 -12.05 7.67
N GLY A 180 -9.20 -12.23 9.00
CA GLY A 180 -9.51 -13.49 9.67
C GLY A 180 -9.16 -13.43 11.17
N LYS A 181 -9.59 -14.44 11.93
CA LYS A 181 -9.21 -14.60 13.34
C LYS A 181 -7.87 -15.33 13.43
N GLY A 182 -7.02 -14.90 14.36
CA GLY A 182 -5.79 -15.58 14.75
C GLY A 182 -5.74 -15.62 16.27
N ASP A 183 -6.35 -16.63 16.87
CA ASP A 183 -6.57 -16.66 18.32
C ASP A 183 -5.23 -16.65 19.09
N ALA A 184 -4.24 -17.46 18.68
CA ALA A 184 -2.87 -17.37 19.19
C ALA A 184 -2.21 -15.99 19.03
N ASP A 185 -2.49 -15.25 17.95
CA ASP A 185 -1.93 -13.89 17.78
C ASP A 185 -2.58 -12.89 18.76
N LEU A 186 -3.88 -13.02 19.01
CA LEU A 186 -4.60 -12.16 19.96
C LEU A 186 -4.19 -12.47 21.40
N GLU A 187 -4.09 -13.75 21.75
CA GLU A 187 -3.57 -14.20 23.05
C GLU A 187 -2.14 -13.70 23.26
N PHE A 188 -1.29 -13.78 22.23
CA PHE A 188 0.07 -13.25 22.31
C PHE A 188 0.09 -11.74 22.60
N ILE A 189 -0.76 -10.95 21.93
CA ILE A 189 -0.86 -9.50 22.18
C ILE A 189 -1.31 -9.21 23.62
N GLU A 190 -2.27 -9.96 24.14
CA GLU A 190 -2.78 -9.81 25.50
C GLU A 190 -1.73 -10.18 26.56
N MET A 191 -0.95 -11.23 26.30
CA MET A 191 0.02 -11.81 27.23
C MET A 191 1.44 -11.24 27.07
N PHE A 192 1.64 -10.20 26.26
CA PHE A 192 2.96 -9.59 26.06
C PHE A 192 3.28 -8.61 27.19
N ASP A 193 4.32 -8.93 27.96
CA ASP A 193 4.72 -8.22 29.20
C ASP A 193 6.22 -7.90 29.25
N GLU A 194 6.95 -8.08 28.14
CA GLU A 194 8.38 -7.81 28.12
C GLU A 194 8.67 -6.30 28.17
N PRO A 195 9.64 -5.86 29.00
CA PRO A 195 10.05 -4.47 29.03
C PRO A 195 10.74 -4.10 27.71
N VAL A 196 10.37 -2.94 27.16
CA VAL A 196 10.98 -2.39 25.95
C VAL A 196 11.90 -1.24 26.35
N GLU A 197 13.18 -1.32 25.99
CA GLU A 197 14.15 -0.28 26.31
C GLU A 197 14.16 0.82 25.25
N TYR A 198 14.19 2.08 25.68
CA TYR A 198 14.31 3.22 24.77
C TYR A 198 15.04 4.39 25.42
N ASP A 199 15.72 5.18 24.58
CA ASP A 199 16.36 6.42 25.01
C ASP A 199 15.40 7.60 24.84
N ILE A 200 15.01 8.21 25.97
CA ILE A 200 14.09 9.35 26.01
C ILE A 200 14.52 10.53 25.12
N ARG A 201 15.81 10.70 24.84
CA ARG A 201 16.33 11.77 23.96
C ARG A 201 15.98 11.54 22.48
N TYR A 202 15.72 10.29 22.13
CA TYR A 202 15.37 9.84 20.79
C TYR A 202 13.96 9.25 20.70
N ALA A 203 13.18 9.30 21.77
CA ALA A 203 11.79 8.85 21.76
C ALA A 203 10.95 9.61 20.71
N PRO A 204 10.06 8.92 19.98
CA PRO A 204 9.15 9.53 19.02
C PRO A 204 7.99 10.25 19.72
N SER A 205 7.32 11.16 19.00
CA SER A 205 6.20 11.95 19.52
C SER A 205 4.98 11.12 19.94
N PHE A 206 4.78 9.95 19.34
CA PHE A 206 3.67 9.06 19.66
C PHE A 206 3.89 8.23 20.94
N LEU A 207 5.08 8.30 21.55
CA LEU A 207 5.34 7.72 22.87
C LEU A 207 4.70 8.63 23.92
N ASN A 208 3.57 8.20 24.48
CA ASN A 208 2.83 8.98 25.46
C ASN A 208 3.51 8.82 26.84
N ILE A 209 4.50 9.67 27.13
CA ILE A 209 5.07 9.79 28.48
C ILE A 209 4.14 10.69 29.29
N SER A 210 3.08 10.11 29.86
CA SER A 210 2.22 10.78 30.85
C SER A 210 2.51 10.27 32.25
#